data_AF-A0A8C8RI39-F1
#
_entry.id   AF-A0A8C8RI39-F1
#
_cell.length_a   1.000
_cell.length_b   1.000
_cell.length_c   1.000
_cell.angle_alpha   90.00
_cell.angle_beta   90.00
_cell.angle_gamma   90.00
#
_symmetry.space_group_name_H-M   'P 1'
#
loop_
_entity.id
_entity.type
_entity.pdbx_description
1 polymer ?
#
loop_
_entity_poly.entity_id
_entity_poly.type
_entity_poly.pdbx_seq_one_letter_code
_entity_poly.pdbx_strand_id
1 'polypeptide(L)' 'LEIYLTALIFFVCFSKVHLNFLLFLHRLAEEARINAFENKSKTIKSEHTMAAAKVILKKSRG' A
#
# COMPACT_ATOMS: atom_id res chain seq x y z
N LEU A 1 14.47 31.09 -3.88
CA LEU A 1 15.32 29.88 -3.92
C LEU A 1 15.03 28.97 -2.70
N GLU A 2 15.03 29.51 -1.47
CA GLU A 2 14.62 28.80 -0.24
C GLU A 2 13.25 28.11 -0.34
N ILE A 3 12.20 28.80 -0.80
CA ILE A 3 10.84 28.24 -0.93
C ILE A 3 10.78 27.07 -1.91
N TYR A 4 11.54 27.15 -3.01
CA TYR A 4 11.64 26.05 -3.98
C TYR A 4 12.39 24.86 -3.41
N LEU A 5 13.39 25.10 -2.56
CA LEU A 5 14.15 24.04 -1.90
C LEU A 5 13.29 23.33 -0.84
N THR A 6 12.49 24.07 -0.07
CA THR A 6 11.52 23.47 0.89
C THR A 6 10.41 22.72 0.17
N ALA A 7 9.89 23.25 -0.93
CA ALA A 7 8.91 22.57 -1.78
C ALA A 7 9.49 21.32 -2.44
N LEU A 8 10.75 21.36 -2.88
CA LEU A 8 11.45 20.22 -3.46
C LEU A 8 11.77 19.17 -2.39
N ILE A 9 12.19 19.56 -1.19
CA ILE A 9 12.39 18.66 -0.04
C ILE A 9 11.06 18.01 0.37
N PHE A 10 9.98 18.79 0.46
CA PHE A 10 8.65 18.27 0.73
C PHE A 10 8.20 17.32 -0.38
N PHE A 11 8.40 17.67 -1.65
CA PHE A 11 8.05 16.83 -2.80
C PHE A 11 8.88 15.55 -2.88
N VAL A 12 10.16 15.59 -2.54
CA VAL A 12 11.06 14.42 -2.51
C VAL A 12 10.77 13.53 -1.31
N CYS A 13 10.57 14.08 -0.12
CA CYS A 13 10.15 13.30 1.06
C CYS A 13 8.76 12.69 0.85
N PHE A 14 7.83 13.47 0.30
CA PHE A 14 6.50 13.01 -0.08
C PHE A 14 6.63 11.86 -1.08
N SER A 15 7.32 12.03 -2.21
CA SER A 15 7.47 10.97 -3.21
C SER A 15 8.13 9.69 -2.67
N LYS A 16 9.11 9.79 -1.77
CA LYS A 16 9.78 8.63 -1.16
C LYS A 16 8.85 7.82 -0.26
N VAL A 17 8.08 8.48 0.60
CA VAL A 17 7.08 7.82 1.47
C VAL A 17 5.91 7.29 0.65
N HIS A 18 5.47 8.05 -0.35
CA HIS A 18 4.37 7.67 -1.23
C HIS A 18 4.73 6.48 -2.11
N LEU A 19 5.98 6.36 -2.56
CA LEU A 19 6.41 5.21 -3.35
C LEU A 19 6.40 3.92 -2.51
N ASN A 20 6.89 3.97 -1.27
CA ASN A 20 6.82 2.82 -0.36
C ASN A 20 5.36 2.46 -0.03
N PHE A 21 4.53 3.46 0.24
CA PHE A 21 3.10 3.27 0.48
C PHE A 21 2.37 2.73 -0.77
N LEU A 22 2.71 3.21 -1.97
CA LEU A 22 2.11 2.75 -3.22
C LEU A 22 2.52 1.29 -3.53
N LEU A 23 3.79 0.94 -3.28
CA LEU A 23 4.27 -0.45 -3.37
C LEU A 23 3.59 -1.35 -2.33
N PHE A 24 3.35 -0.84 -1.13
CA PHE A 24 2.58 -1.52 -0.09
C PHE A 24 1.12 -1.73 -0.52
N LEU A 25 0.46 -0.70 -1.07
CA LEU A 25 -0.91 -0.79 -1.59
C LEU A 25 -1.01 -1.75 -2.77
N HIS A 26 -0.02 -1.76 -3.66
CA HIS A 26 0.03 -2.71 -4.77
C HIS A 26 0.08 -4.15 -4.27
N ARG A 27 0.98 -4.44 -3.31
CA ARG A 27 1.05 -5.76 -2.66
C ARG A 27 -0.23 -6.13 -1.93
N LEU A 28 -0.86 -5.14 -1.26
CA LEU A 28 -2.12 -5.32 -0.56
C LEU A 28 -3.26 -5.65 -1.53
N ALA A 29 -3.34 -4.96 -2.66
CA ALA A 29 -4.36 -5.19 -3.68
C ALA A 29 -4.21 -6.55 -4.35
N GLU A 30 -2.98 -6.98 -4.63
CA GLU A 30 -2.68 -8.31 -5.17
C GLU A 30 -3.09 -9.42 -4.19
N GLU A 31 -2.69 -9.30 -2.93
CA GLU A 31 -3.00 -10.26 -1.87
C GLU A 31 -4.51 -10.27 -1.54
N ALA A 32 -5.19 -9.12 -1.59
CA ALA A 32 -6.66 -9.06 -1.41
C ALA A 32 -7.40 -9.73 -2.57
N ARG A 33 -6.91 -9.61 -3.81
CA ARG A 33 -7.47 -10.31 -4.99
C ARG A 33 -7.31 -11.82 -4.87
N ILE A 34 -6.13 -12.31 -4.49
CA ILE A 34 -5.88 -13.74 -4.28
C ILE A 34 -6.80 -14.28 -3.19
N ASN A 35 -6.90 -13.59 -2.04
CA ASN A 35 -7.80 -13.99 -0.94
C ASN A 35 -9.27 -13.99 -1.35
N ALA A 36 -9.72 -13.04 -2.17
CA ALA A 36 -11.10 -13.03 -2.68
C ALA A 36 -11.36 -14.20 -3.65
N PHE A 37 -10.38 -14.53 -4.50
CA PHE A 37 -10.45 -15.66 -5.42
C PHE A 37 -10.46 -17.00 -4.68
N GLU A 38 -9.60 -17.19 -3.69
CA GLU A 38 -9.59 -18.40 -2.84
C GLU A 38 -10.91 -18.60 -2.12
N ASN A 39 -11.53 -17.52 -1.63
CA ASN A 39 -12.83 -17.59 -0.96
C ASN A 39 -14.01 -17.67 -1.94
N LYS A 40 -13.76 -17.85 -3.25
CA LYS A 40 -14.77 -17.94 -4.33
C LYS A 40 -15.74 -16.76 -4.35
N SER A 41 -15.28 -15.58 -3.87
CA SER A 41 -16.09 -14.37 -3.80
C SER A 41 -15.92 -13.57 -5.10
N LYS A 42 -17.04 -13.20 -5.74
CA LYS A 42 -17.03 -12.37 -6.95
C LYS A 42 -16.61 -10.92 -6.68
N THR A 43 -16.58 -10.49 -5.42
CA THR A 43 -16.24 -9.12 -5.00
C THR A 43 -15.22 -9.10 -3.87
N ILE A 44 -14.35 -8.09 -3.86
CA ILE A 44 -13.43 -7.84 -2.76
C ILE A 44 -14.22 -7.23 -1.60
N LYS A 45 -14.45 -8.02 -0.56
CA LYS A 45 -15.08 -7.61 0.69
C LYS A 45 -14.04 -7.18 1.72
N SER A 46 -14.47 -6.42 2.74
CA SER A 46 -13.59 -5.91 3.81
C SER A 46 -12.82 -7.03 4.53
N GLU A 47 -13.41 -8.21 4.65
CA GLU A 47 -12.82 -9.42 5.21
C GLU A 47 -11.55 -9.89 4.46
N HIS A 48 -11.54 -9.83 3.11
CA HIS A 48 -10.36 -10.16 2.31
C HIS A 48 -9.28 -9.09 2.42
N THR A 49 -9.68 -7.82 2.41
CA THR A 49 -8.76 -6.70 2.55
C THR A 49 -8.11 -6.69 3.93
N MET A 50 -8.85 -7.05 4.98
CA MET A 50 -8.35 -7.10 6.36
C MET A 50 -7.41 -8.28 6.58
N ALA A 51 -7.66 -9.43 5.97
CA ALA A 51 -6.74 -10.57 5.95
C ALA A 51 -5.43 -10.20 5.22
N ALA A 52 -5.54 -9.65 4.01
CA ALA A 52 -4.40 -9.19 3.23
C ALA A 52 -3.60 -8.10 3.98
N ALA A 53 -4.27 -7.14 4.62
CA ALA A 53 -3.63 -6.07 5.38
C ALA A 53 -2.79 -6.63 6.53
N LYS A 54 -3.28 -7.62 7.29
CA LYS A 54 -2.49 -8.27 8.35
C LYS A 54 -1.22 -8.93 7.80
N VAL A 55 -1.30 -9.57 6.64
CA VAL A 55 -0.15 -10.24 6.01
C VAL A 55 0.87 -9.22 5.52
N ILE A 56 0.44 -8.21 4.75
CA ILE A 56 1.35 -7.22 4.19
C ILE A 56 1.93 -6.33 5.30
N LEU A 57 1.16 -5.90 6.29
CA LEU A 57 1.67 -5.15 7.45
C LEU A 57 2.70 -5.95 8.26
N LYS A 58 2.53 -7.27 8.39
CA LYS A 58 3.56 -8.13 9.00
C LYS A 58 4.82 -8.22 8.15
N LYS A 59 4.69 -8.39 6.83
CA LYS A 59 5.81 -8.48 5.88
C LYS A 59 6.56 -7.15 5.70
N SER A 60 5.91 -6.02 6.00
CA SER A 60 6.46 -4.68 5.82
C SER A 60 7.12 -4.11 7.09
N ARG A 61 7.14 -4.86 8.19
CA ARG A 61 8.01 -4.56 9.34
C ARG A 61 9.45 -4.81 8.88
N GLY A 62 10.17 -3.71 8.63
CA GLY A 62 11.55 -3.72 8.15
C GLY A 62 12.51 -4.45 9.07
#